data_AF-A0A7Y7WF27-F1
#
_entry.id   AF-A0A7Y7WF27-F1
#
_cell.length_a   1.000
_cell.length_b   1.000
_cell.length_c   1.000
_cell.angle_alpha   90.00
_cell.angle_beta   90.00
_cell.angle_gamma   90.00
#
_symmetry.space_group_name_H-M   'P 1'
#
loop_
_entity.id
_entity.type
_entity.pdbx_description
1 polymer ?
#
loop_
_entity_poly.entity_id
_entity_poly.type
_entity_poly.pdbx_seq_one_letter_code
_entity_poly.pdbx_strand_id
1 'polypeptide(L)' 'MSNVIPFDPPCCTVRDDEPPHIDPYSFTLLVGVFNDLTAFRDSEPDRERAVLMRKTTTKLNAVLARFEPPKGVA' A
#
# COMPACT_ATOMS: atom_id res chain seq x y z
N MET A 1 -29.42 5.75 -1.85
CA MET A 1 -28.67 4.99 -2.88
C MET A 1 -27.19 5.24 -2.62
N SER A 2 -26.52 4.29 -1.98
CA SER A 2 -25.08 4.39 -1.68
C SER A 2 -24.33 4.03 -2.95
N ASN A 3 -23.57 4.98 -3.52
CA ASN A 3 -22.60 4.70 -4.58
C ASN A 3 -21.43 3.94 -3.95
N VAL A 4 -21.64 2.65 -3.68
CA VAL A 4 -20.56 1.75 -3.33
C VAL A 4 -19.82 1.50 -4.63
N ILE A 5 -18.63 2.10 -4.78
CA ILE A 5 -17.70 1.73 -5.85
C ILE A 5 -17.48 0.23 -5.68
N PRO A 6 -17.87 -0.60 -6.65
CA PRO A 6 -17.49 -2.00 -6.60
C PRO A 6 -15.97 -2.02 -6.65
N PHE A 7 -15.35 -2.40 -5.54
CA PHE A 7 -13.97 -2.86 -5.56
C PHE A 7 -13.96 -4.00 -6.57
N ASP A 8 -13.25 -3.77 -7.67
CA ASP A 8 -13.23 -4.57 -8.90
C ASP A 8 -13.39 -6.08 -8.59
N PRO A 9 -14.25 -6.83 -9.33
CA PRO A 9 -14.35 -8.27 -9.16
C PRO A 9 -12.95 -8.87 -9.34
N PRO A 10 -12.63 -10.05 -8.79
CA PRO A 10 -11.28 -10.60 -8.80
C PRO A 10 -10.75 -10.57 -10.24
N CYS A 11 -9.94 -9.55 -10.53
CA CYS A 11 -9.44 -9.32 -11.86
C CYS A 11 -8.35 -10.37 -12.00
N CYS A 12 -8.73 -11.52 -12.54
CA CYS A 12 -7.88 -12.63 -12.96
C CYS A 12 -6.97 -12.21 -14.13
N THR A 13 -6.49 -10.97 -14.14
CA THR A 13 -5.64 -10.36 -15.16
C THR A 13 -4.28 -9.96 -14.58
N VAL A 14 -3.92 -10.45 -13.40
CA VAL A 14 -2.50 -10.49 -13.01
C VAL A 14 -1.85 -11.53 -13.90
N ARG A 15 -1.20 -11.07 -14.96
CA ARG A 15 -0.19 -11.89 -15.64
C ARG A 15 0.91 -12.12 -14.62
N ASP A 16 1.14 -13.37 -14.23
CA ASP A 16 2.23 -13.72 -13.31
C ASP A 16 3.61 -13.25 -13.83
N ASP A 17 3.70 -12.96 -15.13
CA ASP A 17 4.93 -12.57 -15.82
C ASP A 17 5.24 -11.06 -15.80
N GLU A 18 4.31 -10.20 -15.34
CA GLU A 18 4.52 -8.74 -15.34
C GLU A 18 4.08 -8.11 -14.01
N PRO A 19 4.93 -7.30 -13.34
CA PRO A 19 4.53 -6.65 -12.12
C PRO A 19 3.33 -5.73 -12.36
N PRO A 20 2.37 -5.64 -11.41
CA PRO A 20 1.25 -4.71 -11.53
C PRO A 20 1.75 -3.28 -11.76
N HIS A 21 1.04 -2.58 -12.65
CA HIS A 21 1.31 -1.18 -13.00
C HIS A 21 0.46 -0.24 -12.14
N ILE A 22 1.07 0.84 -11.68
CA ILE A 22 0.43 1.96 -11.00
C ILE A 22 1.07 3.24 -11.52
N ASP A 23 0.28 4.30 -11.70
CA ASP A 23 0.84 5.56 -12.16
C ASP A 23 1.81 6.14 -11.11
N PRO A 24 2.88 6.84 -11.53
CA PRO A 24 3.91 7.33 -10.61
C PRO A 24 3.38 8.26 -9.51
N TYR A 25 2.33 9.03 -9.80
CA TYR A 25 1.75 9.96 -8.84
C TYR A 25 1.00 9.21 -7.73
N SER A 26 0.13 8.26 -8.10
CA SER A 26 -0.55 7.38 -7.14
C SER A 26 0.43 6.54 -6.32
N PHE A 27 1.49 6.01 -6.92
CA PHE A 27 2.53 5.30 -6.18
C PHE A 27 3.21 6.19 -5.15
N THR A 28 3.55 7.43 -5.53
CA THR A 28 4.17 8.40 -4.62
C THR A 28 3.25 8.73 -3.44
N LEU A 29 1.95 8.91 -3.69
CA LEU A 29 0.97 9.12 -2.62
C LEU A 29 0.87 7.91 -1.68
N LEU A 30 0.86 6.69 -2.21
CA LEU A 30 0.81 5.49 -1.37
C LEU A 30 2.08 5.32 -0.52
N VAL A 31 3.25 5.65 -1.06
CA VAL A 31 4.51 5.68 -0.30
C VAL A 31 4.44 6.74 0.80
N GLY A 32 3.89 7.93 0.52
CA GLY A 32 3.65 8.98 1.52
C GLY A 32 2.76 8.48 2.66
N VAL A 33 1.61 7.90 2.35
CA VAL A 33 0.70 7.32 3.35
C VAL A 33 1.38 6.21 4.14
N PHE A 34 2.18 5.35 3.50
CA PHE A 34 2.94 4.32 4.20
C PHE A 34 3.94 4.91 5.21
N ASN A 35 4.63 5.99 4.84
CA ASN A 35 5.55 6.70 5.74
C ASN A 35 4.80 7.33 6.92
N ASP A 36 3.67 7.98 6.68
CA ASP A 36 2.85 8.59 7.73
C ASP A 36 2.33 7.52 8.73
N LEU A 37 1.86 6.37 8.22
CA LEU A 37 1.42 5.26 9.05
C LEU A 37 2.56 4.64 9.86
N THR A 38 3.77 4.64 9.30
CA THR A 38 4.98 4.15 9.98
C THR A 38 5.37 5.10 11.10
N ALA A 39 5.40 6.41 10.84
CA ALA A 39 5.64 7.43 11.85
C ALA A 39 4.59 7.39 12.96
N PHE A 40 3.31 7.26 12.59
CA PHE A 40 2.22 7.16 13.56
C PHE A 40 2.35 5.91 14.46
N ARG A 41 2.69 4.75 13.87
CA ARG A 41 3.00 3.52 14.63
C ARG A 41 4.15 3.73 15.60
N ASP A 42 5.22 4.37 15.16
CA ASP A 42 6.43 4.56 15.98
C ASP A 42 6.21 5.56 17.11
N SER A 43 5.24 6.47 16.95
CA SER A 43 4.80 7.39 17.99
C SER A 43 3.76 6.83 18.97
N GLU A 44 3.23 5.63 18.73
CA GLU A 44 2.12 5.07 19.52
C GLU A 44 2.61 4.58 20.91
N PRO A 45 2.12 5.16 22.01
CA PRO A 45 2.53 4.77 23.36
C PRO A 45 1.98 3.40 23.80
N ASP A 46 0.85 2.97 23.24
CA ASP A 46 0.27 1.66 23.54
C ASP A 46 0.92 0.56 22.69
N ARG A 47 1.63 -0.36 23.36
CA ARG A 47 2.35 -1.45 22.72
C ARG A 47 1.45 -2.42 21.95
N GLU A 48 0.24 -2.69 22.42
CA GLU A 48 -0.70 -3.60 21.74
C GLU A 48 -1.24 -2.95 20.47
N ARG A 49 -1.57 -1.65 20.55
CA ARG A 49 -1.99 -0.87 19.38
C ARG A 49 -0.85 -0.74 18.36
N ALA A 50 0.38 -0.47 18.81
CA ALA A 50 1.56 -0.43 17.94
C ALA A 50 1.79 -1.77 17.21
N VAL A 51 1.59 -2.91 17.89
CA VAL A 51 1.67 -4.25 17.27
C VAL A 51 0.58 -4.43 16.21
N LEU A 52 -0.65 -3.98 16.47
CA LEU A 52 -1.72 -4.05 15.48
C LEU A 52 -1.40 -3.19 14.25
N MET A 53 -0.91 -1.97 14.45
CA MET A 53 -0.49 -1.06 13.39
C MET A 53 0.71 -1.59 12.60
N ARG A 54 1.63 -2.32 13.25
CA ARG A 54 2.72 -3.03 12.57
C ARG A 54 2.20 -4.05 11.57
N LYS A 55 1.13 -4.78 11.89
CA LYS A 55 0.52 -5.75 10.94
C LYS A 55 -0.02 -5.03 9.71
N THR A 56 -0.67 -3.88 9.88
CA THR A 56 -1.22 -3.08 8.78
C THR A 56 -0.11 -2.51 7.89
N THR A 57 0.91 -1.88 8.49
CA THR A 57 2.07 -1.35 7.74
C THR A 57 2.82 -2.46 7.00
N THR A 58 2.97 -3.64 7.59
CA THR A 58 3.60 -4.80 6.91
C THR A 58 2.81 -5.26 5.68
N LYS A 59 1.48 -5.32 5.77
CA LYS A 59 0.62 -5.68 4.63
C LYS A 59 0.71 -4.63 3.51
N LEU A 60 0.70 -3.34 3.87
CA LEU A 60 0.85 -2.26 2.90
C LEU A 60 2.22 -2.30 2.20
N ASN A 61 3.30 -2.55 2.94
CA ASN A 61 4.63 -2.73 2.38
C ASN A 61 4.68 -3.90 1.39
N ALA A 62 4.06 -5.04 1.73
CA ALA A 62 3.97 -6.19 0.83
C ALA A 62 3.19 -5.88 -0.47
N VAL A 63 2.18 -5.00 -0.40
CA VAL A 63 1.44 -4.53 -1.59
C VAL A 63 2.32 -3.60 -2.43
N LEU A 64 2.98 -2.62 -1.81
CA LEU A 64 3.88 -1.69 -2.50
C LEU A 64 5.03 -2.40 -3.21
N ALA A 65 5.60 -3.43 -2.58
CA ALA A 65 6.69 -4.23 -3.15
C ALA A 65 6.31 -5.03 -4.41
N ARG A 66 5.01 -5.12 -4.75
CA ARG A 66 4.55 -5.79 -5.97
C ARG A 66 4.62 -4.89 -7.19
N PHE A 67 4.56 -3.58 -7.02
CA PHE A 67 4.57 -2.64 -8.14
C PHE A 67 6.01 -2.40 -8.63
N GLU A 68 6.17 -2.11 -9.93
CA GLU A 68 7.47 -1.67 -10.45
C GLU A 68 7.92 -0.41 -9.70
N PRO A 69 9.22 -0.28 -9.36
CA PRO A 69 9.74 1.00 -8.90
C PRO A 69 9.51 2.05 -9.99
N PRO A 70 9.12 3.29 -9.63
CA PRO A 70 8.98 4.36 -10.61
C PRO A 70 10.26 4.49 -11.42
N LYS A 71 10.15 4.36 -12.75
CA LYS A 71 11.28 4.58 -13.65
C LYS A 71 11.77 6.03 -13.47
N GLY A 72 12.88 6.22 -12.76
CA GLY A 72 13.47 7.55 -12.58
C GLY A 72 13.92 7.93 -11.16
N VAL A 73 13.89 7.03 -10.18
CA VAL A 73 14.56 7.27 -8.89
C VAL A 73 15.79 6.37 -8.78
N ALA A 74 16.88 6.81 -9.40
CA ALA A 74 18.24 6.30 -9.23
C ALA A 74 19.09 7.39 -8.60
#